data_AF-A0A1M7J568-F1
#
_entry.id   AF-A0A1M7J568-F1
#
_cell.length_a   1.000
_cell.length_b   1.000
_cell.length_c   1.000
_cell.angle_alpha   90.00
_cell.angle_beta   90.00
_cell.angle_gamma   90.00
#
_symmetry.space_group_name_H-M   'P 1'
#
loop_
_entity.id
_entity.type
_entity.pdbx_description
1 polymer ?
#
loop_
_entity_poly.entity_id
_entity_poly.type
_entity_poly.pdbx_seq_one_letter_code
_entity_poly.pdbx_strand_id
1 'polypeptide(L)'
;MRLKKAYFVLLPFLCIFLFSCGVQDYPTYTYQIVNSLGEDYLVNYCEQTNYPENNTRVKVFRGKKKVMDYNGGSYSGCNSYTPSQIVFICKSGDVDYYYLRSQLAEYIVADGMVDLKTNYNMLMLNKSKSEMTDDEKKVYSKTSGTIRSAISAEDVEKRFSACGYSSESFMAFYNYS
;
A
#
# COMPACT_ATOMS: atom_id res chain seq x y z
N MET A 1 -28.78 39.51 -35.82
CA MET A 1 -29.17 38.56 -34.74
C MET A 1 -28.54 37.16 -34.84
N ARG A 2 -27.52 36.92 -35.71
CA ARG A 2 -26.91 35.59 -35.90
C ARG A 2 -25.60 35.35 -35.13
N LEU A 3 -24.83 36.39 -34.80
CA LEU A 3 -23.57 36.24 -34.05
C LEU A 3 -23.77 35.87 -32.56
N LYS A 4 -24.83 36.34 -31.90
CA LYS A 4 -25.06 36.07 -30.46
C LYS A 4 -25.36 34.59 -30.15
N LYS A 5 -25.89 33.82 -31.12
CA LYS A 5 -26.18 32.39 -30.94
C LYS A 5 -24.95 31.50 -31.07
N ALA A 6 -23.92 31.93 -31.81
CA ALA A 6 -22.68 31.16 -31.98
C ALA A 6 -21.84 31.13 -30.69
N TYR A 7 -21.78 32.24 -29.95
CA TYR A 7 -21.06 32.33 -28.67
C TYR A 7 -21.65 31.42 -27.59
N PHE A 8 -22.98 31.29 -27.52
CA PHE A 8 -23.64 30.44 -26.53
C PHE A 8 -23.45 28.94 -26.77
N VAL A 9 -23.18 28.54 -28.01
CA VAL A 9 -22.88 27.14 -28.35
C VAL A 9 -21.40 26.82 -28.15
N LEU A 10 -20.50 27.78 -28.37
CA LEU A 10 -19.05 27.60 -28.21
C LEU A 10 -18.57 27.62 -26.75
N LEU A 11 -19.23 28.37 -25.86
CA LEU A 11 -18.85 28.48 -24.44
C LEU A 11 -18.77 27.13 -23.68
N PRO A 12 -19.78 26.23 -23.77
CA PRO A 12 -19.72 24.96 -23.06
C PRO A 12 -18.63 24.02 -23.61
N PHE A 13 -18.32 24.08 -24.91
CA PHE A 13 -17.21 23.30 -25.49
C PHE A 13 -15.84 23.83 -25.04
N LEU A 14 -15.70 25.14 -24.88
CA LEU A 14 -14.48 25.75 -24.33
C LEU A 14 -14.29 25.38 -22.86
N CYS A 15 -15.38 25.32 -22.07
CA CYS A 15 -15.33 24.81 -20.70
C CYS A 15 -14.93 23.33 -20.66
N ILE A 16 -15.47 22.46 -21.53
CA ILE A 16 -15.07 21.04 -21.59
C ILE A 16 -13.58 20.89 -21.97
N PHE A 17 -13.07 21.71 -22.88
CA PHE A 17 -11.63 21.72 -23.25
C PHE A 17 -10.72 22.28 -22.15
N LEU A 18 -11.20 23.25 -21.36
CA LEU A 18 -10.44 23.83 -20.24
C LEU A 18 -10.53 22.99 -18.95
N PHE A 19 -11.59 22.19 -18.79
CA PHE A 19 -11.80 21.30 -17.65
C PHE A 19 -11.48 19.82 -17.95
N SER A 20 -11.14 19.46 -19.18
CA SER A 20 -10.50 18.17 -19.48
C SER A 20 -9.03 18.22 -19.08
N CYS A 21 -8.76 18.38 -17.78
CA CYS A 21 -7.53 17.88 -17.17
C CYS A 21 -7.59 16.35 -17.30
N GLY A 22 -7.23 15.84 -18.47
CA GLY A 22 -7.13 14.41 -18.71
C GLY A 22 -6.11 13.84 -17.73
N VAL A 23 -6.53 12.82 -17.00
CA VAL A 23 -5.65 11.98 -16.18
C VAL A 23 -4.54 11.48 -17.09
N GLN A 24 -3.36 12.07 -17.00
CA GLN A 24 -2.19 11.61 -17.74
C GLN A 24 -1.53 10.55 -16.86
N ASP A 25 -1.77 9.28 -17.18
CA ASP A 25 -1.03 8.18 -16.58
C ASP A 25 0.44 8.32 -17.01
N TYR A 26 1.35 8.54 -16.05
CA TYR A 26 2.78 8.56 -16.29
C TYR A 26 3.33 7.12 -16.48
N PRO A 27 4.57 6.95 -16.96
CA PRO A 27 5.15 5.64 -17.20
C PRO A 27 5.03 4.74 -15.97
N THR A 28 4.53 3.52 -16.16
CA THR A 28 4.58 2.50 -15.12
C THR A 28 6.00 2.00 -15.01
N TYR A 29 6.60 2.14 -13.84
CA TYR A 29 7.89 1.53 -13.51
C TYR A 29 7.63 0.15 -12.91
N THR A 30 8.28 -0.86 -13.46
CA THR A 30 8.23 -2.22 -12.95
C THR A 30 9.61 -2.63 -12.47
N TYR A 31 9.68 -3.17 -11.26
CA TYR A 31 10.91 -3.71 -10.70
C TYR A 31 10.63 -4.95 -9.86
N GLN A 32 11.68 -5.70 -9.55
CA GLN A 32 11.59 -6.93 -8.77
C GLN A 32 12.22 -6.75 -7.40
N ILE A 33 11.61 -7.37 -6.41
CA ILE A 33 12.17 -7.56 -5.08
C ILE A 33 12.31 -9.06 -4.87
N VAL A 34 13.55 -9.52 -4.82
CA VAL A 34 13.88 -10.91 -4.48
C VAL A 34 14.52 -10.90 -3.11
N ASN A 35 13.95 -11.63 -2.16
CA ASN A 35 14.53 -11.77 -0.83
C ASN A 35 15.32 -13.08 -0.69
N SER A 36 16.12 -13.18 0.38
CA SER A 36 17.00 -14.33 0.61
C SER A 36 16.27 -15.63 0.95
N LEU A 37 14.94 -15.60 1.11
CA LEU A 37 14.09 -16.78 1.28
C LEU A 37 13.61 -17.36 -0.07
N GLY A 38 14.04 -16.77 -1.20
CA GLY A 38 13.64 -17.17 -2.54
C GLY A 38 12.25 -16.67 -2.93
N GLU A 39 11.72 -15.68 -2.21
CA GLU A 39 10.46 -15.03 -2.55
C GLU A 39 10.74 -13.92 -3.58
N ASP A 40 10.02 -13.95 -4.70
CA ASP A 40 10.12 -12.98 -5.79
C ASP A 40 8.80 -12.21 -5.93
N TYR A 41 8.92 -10.89 -5.89
CA TYR A 41 7.83 -9.94 -5.97
C TYR A 41 8.03 -8.98 -7.13
N LEU A 42 7.08 -8.96 -8.06
CA LEU A 42 7.01 -7.96 -9.11
C LEU A 42 6.21 -6.75 -8.59
N VAL A 43 6.84 -5.59 -8.58
CA VAL A 43 6.22 -4.33 -8.17
C VAL A 43 5.95 -3.48 -9.39
N ASN A 44 4.69 -3.11 -9.59
CA ASN A 44 4.26 -2.14 -10.58
C ASN A 44 3.90 -0.83 -9.88
N TYR A 45 4.60 0.23 -10.26
CA TYR A 45 4.46 1.56 -9.70
C TYR A 45 4.01 2.52 -10.81
N CYS A 46 2.93 3.26 -10.59
CA CYS A 46 2.40 4.21 -11.56
C CYS A 46 2.04 5.52 -10.87
N GLU A 47 2.57 6.64 -11.38
CA GLU A 47 2.13 7.98 -10.98
C GLU A 47 0.94 8.41 -11.84
N GLN A 48 -0.09 8.93 -11.21
CA GLN A 48 -1.28 9.49 -11.85
C GLN A 48 -1.36 10.97 -11.50
N THR A 49 -1.29 11.85 -12.50
CA THR A 49 -1.59 13.26 -12.26
C THR A 49 -3.09 13.48 -12.31
N ASN A 50 -3.70 13.80 -11.17
CA ASN A 50 -5.10 14.20 -11.05
C ASN A 50 -5.13 15.63 -10.50
N TYR A 51 -5.99 16.49 -11.04
CA TYR A 51 -6.28 17.78 -10.41
C TYR A 51 -7.44 17.57 -9.42
N PRO A 52 -7.36 18.03 -8.15
CA PRO A 52 -6.30 18.84 -7.55
C PRO A 52 -5.11 18.06 -6.95
N GLU A 53 -5.19 16.72 -6.86
CA GLU A 53 -4.17 15.90 -6.19
C GLU A 53 -3.66 14.76 -7.08
N ASN A 54 -2.36 14.75 -7.35
CA ASN A 54 -1.70 13.58 -7.95
C ASN A 54 -1.77 12.39 -7.00
N ASN A 55 -1.70 11.17 -7.53
CA ASN A 55 -1.74 9.94 -6.75
C ASN A 55 -0.72 8.95 -7.29
N THR A 56 -0.21 8.09 -6.42
CA THR A 56 0.65 6.96 -6.80
C THR A 56 -0.12 5.67 -6.61
N ARG A 57 -0.11 4.76 -7.58
CA ARG A 57 -0.66 3.40 -7.43
C ARG A 57 0.46 2.37 -7.44
N VAL A 58 0.48 1.51 -6.43
CA VAL A 58 1.43 0.42 -6.30
C VAL A 58 0.69 -0.91 -6.29
N LYS A 59 1.10 -1.82 -7.17
CA LYS A 59 0.61 -3.20 -7.20
C LYS A 59 1.79 -4.15 -7.02
N VAL A 60 1.66 -5.11 -6.13
CA VAL A 60 2.68 -6.13 -5.90
C VAL A 60 2.11 -7.49 -6.25
N PHE A 61 2.90 -8.27 -7.00
CA PHE A 61 2.56 -9.62 -7.42
C PHE A 61 3.59 -10.61 -6.93
N ARG A 62 3.15 -11.76 -6.44
CA ARG A 62 3.98 -12.94 -6.18
C ARG A 62 3.66 -13.97 -7.28
N GLY A 63 4.57 -14.13 -8.25
CA GLY A 63 4.26 -14.84 -9.49
C GLY A 63 3.08 -14.17 -10.23
N LYS A 64 2.00 -14.92 -10.48
CA LYS A 64 0.78 -14.38 -11.15
C LYS A 64 -0.26 -13.80 -10.16
N LYS A 65 -0.09 -14.01 -8.86
CA LYS A 65 -1.07 -13.59 -7.84
C LYS A 65 -0.76 -12.16 -7.40
N LYS A 66 -1.75 -11.26 -7.50
CA LYS A 66 -1.66 -9.92 -6.89
C LYS A 66 -1.84 -10.06 -5.37
N VAL A 67 -0.88 -9.58 -4.60
CA VAL A 67 -0.88 -9.68 -3.13
C VAL A 67 -1.10 -8.33 -2.46
N MET A 68 -0.82 -7.22 -3.15
CA MET A 68 -1.02 -5.85 -2.66
C MET A 68 -1.49 -4.95 -3.80
N ASP A 69 -2.39 -4.00 -3.51
CA ASP A 69 -2.85 -2.98 -4.45
C ASP A 69 -3.26 -1.73 -3.66
N TYR A 70 -2.34 -0.77 -3.52
CA TYR A 70 -2.56 0.39 -2.67
C TYR A 70 -2.18 1.70 -3.36
N ASN A 71 -2.80 2.78 -2.88
CA ASN A 71 -2.45 4.13 -3.29
C ASN A 71 -1.43 4.72 -2.31
N GLY A 72 -0.32 5.24 -2.82
CA GLY A 72 0.72 5.93 -2.06
C GLY A 72 0.36 7.38 -1.68
N GLY A 73 -0.76 7.94 -2.11
CA GLY A 73 -1.13 9.33 -1.76
C GLY A 73 -0.48 10.39 -2.66
N SER A 74 -0.52 11.65 -2.21
CA SER A 74 -0.24 12.85 -3.02
C SER A 74 1.25 13.25 -3.11
N TYR A 75 1.61 13.97 -4.19
CA TYR A 75 2.96 14.13 -4.78
C TYR A 75 4.14 14.51 -3.85
N SER A 76 3.90 15.00 -2.62
CA SER A 76 4.97 15.26 -1.65
C SER A 76 5.52 13.94 -1.08
N GLY A 77 6.26 13.19 -1.90
CA GLY A 77 6.90 11.92 -1.52
C GLY A 77 6.57 10.72 -2.43
N CYS A 78 6.41 10.88 -3.73
CA CYS A 78 6.04 9.78 -4.66
C CYS A 78 6.87 8.51 -4.53
N ASN A 79 8.20 8.61 -4.43
CA ASN A 79 9.09 7.46 -4.24
C ASN A 79 9.02 6.85 -2.84
N SER A 80 8.45 7.58 -1.88
CA SER A 80 8.47 7.15 -0.50
C SER A 80 7.62 5.92 -0.22
N TYR A 81 6.67 5.62 -1.11
CA TYR A 81 5.74 4.50 -1.01
C TYR A 81 6.18 3.29 -1.84
N THR A 82 7.30 3.39 -2.57
CA THR A 82 7.86 2.25 -3.31
C THR A 82 8.35 1.22 -2.30
N PRO A 83 7.86 -0.03 -2.37
CA PRO A 83 8.38 -1.12 -1.54
C PRO A 83 9.88 -1.32 -1.79
N SER A 84 10.65 -1.44 -0.73
CA SER A 84 12.07 -1.81 -0.78
C SER A 84 12.33 -3.17 -0.13
N GLN A 85 11.46 -3.62 0.77
CA GLN A 85 11.55 -4.92 1.41
C GLN A 85 10.15 -5.54 1.48
N ILE A 86 10.06 -6.81 1.11
CA ILE A 86 8.83 -7.59 1.24
C ILE A 86 9.22 -8.98 1.74
N VAL A 87 8.50 -9.49 2.73
CA VAL A 87 8.64 -10.87 3.18
C VAL A 87 7.29 -11.44 3.57
N PHE A 88 7.01 -12.66 3.13
CA PHE A 88 5.85 -13.40 3.61
C PHE A 88 6.09 -13.87 5.05
N ILE A 89 5.10 -13.63 5.90
CA ILE A 89 5.18 -13.94 7.32
C ILE A 89 4.49 -15.27 7.60
N CYS A 90 3.18 -15.33 7.41
CA CYS A 90 2.38 -16.50 7.72
C CYS A 90 1.05 -16.50 6.97
N LYS A 91 0.39 -17.66 6.98
CA LYS A 91 -0.99 -17.81 6.53
C LYS A 91 -1.87 -18.16 7.73
N SER A 92 -3.03 -17.52 7.83
CA SER A 92 -4.07 -17.86 8.81
C SER A 92 -5.42 -17.95 8.10
N GLY A 93 -5.99 -19.16 8.05
CA GLY A 93 -7.16 -19.43 7.21
C GLY A 93 -6.86 -19.12 5.73
N ASP A 94 -7.69 -18.26 5.13
CA ASP A 94 -7.54 -17.83 3.73
C ASP A 94 -6.72 -16.54 3.56
N VAL A 95 -6.18 -15.99 4.66
CA VAL A 95 -5.44 -14.72 4.65
C VAL A 95 -3.93 -14.97 4.69
N ASP A 96 -3.22 -14.40 3.73
CA ASP A 96 -1.76 -14.37 3.69
C ASP A 96 -1.25 -13.04 4.26
N TYR A 97 -0.37 -13.10 5.25
CA TYR A 97 0.22 -11.92 5.89
C TYR A 97 1.64 -11.67 5.39
N TYR A 98 1.93 -10.42 5.03
CA TYR A 98 3.23 -9.98 4.54
C TYR A 98 3.71 -8.77 5.35
N TYR A 99 5.03 -8.68 5.54
CA TYR A 99 5.68 -7.43 5.90
C TYR A 99 6.06 -6.67 4.63
N LEU A 100 5.88 -5.36 4.66
CA LEU A 100 6.31 -4.45 3.60
C LEU A 100 7.00 -3.24 4.22
N ARG A 101 8.21 -2.93 3.74
CA ARG A 101 8.89 -1.68 4.03
C ARG A 101 8.93 -0.80 2.79
N SER A 102 8.61 0.47 3.00
CA SER A 102 8.83 1.56 2.07
C SER A 102 9.82 2.56 2.66
N GLN A 103 10.12 3.66 1.98
CA GLN A 103 11.05 4.66 2.51
C GLN A 103 10.48 5.39 3.74
N LEU A 104 9.17 5.58 3.82
CA LEU A 104 8.52 6.33 4.90
C LEU A 104 7.91 5.46 6.00
N ALA A 105 7.52 4.23 5.69
CA ALA A 105 6.73 3.43 6.60
C ALA A 105 6.90 1.93 6.41
N GLU A 106 6.59 1.21 7.48
CA GLU A 106 6.54 -0.24 7.55
C GLU A 106 5.10 -0.67 7.75
N TYR A 107 4.70 -1.76 7.11
CA TYR A 107 3.32 -2.21 7.06
C TYR A 107 3.20 -3.73 7.23
N ILE A 108 2.09 -4.14 7.81
CA ILE A 108 1.50 -5.47 7.63
C ILE A 108 0.51 -5.37 6.48
N VAL A 109 0.59 -6.32 5.54
CA VAL A 109 -0.41 -6.50 4.50
C VAL A 109 -1.15 -7.81 4.75
N ALA A 110 -2.48 -7.79 4.70
CA ALA A 110 -3.32 -8.96 4.82
C ALA A 110 -4.06 -9.26 3.49
N ASP A 111 -3.42 -10.03 2.62
CA ASP A 111 -4.00 -10.45 1.35
C ASP A 111 -5.13 -11.46 1.60
N GLY A 112 -6.35 -11.13 1.16
CA GLY A 112 -7.58 -11.88 1.44
C GLY A 112 -8.51 -11.23 2.46
N MET A 113 -8.11 -10.13 3.13
CA MET A 113 -8.95 -9.42 4.10
C MET A 113 -9.22 -7.97 3.65
N VAL A 114 -10.39 -7.73 3.06
CA VAL A 114 -10.78 -6.45 2.42
C VAL A 114 -10.89 -5.26 3.38
N ASP A 115 -11.03 -5.50 4.69
CA ASP A 115 -11.43 -4.50 5.69
C ASP A 115 -10.43 -4.33 6.85
N LEU A 116 -9.13 -4.51 6.58
CA LEU A 116 -8.08 -4.01 7.48
C LEU A 116 -8.02 -2.48 7.34
N LYS A 117 -9.02 -1.83 7.95
CA LYS A 117 -9.37 -0.39 7.97
C LYS A 117 -8.67 0.48 6.91
N THR A 118 -9.43 0.83 5.86
CA THR A 118 -9.30 2.12 5.13
C THR A 118 -7.98 2.44 4.43
N ASN A 119 -7.09 1.47 4.18
CA ASN A 119 -5.94 1.63 3.27
C ASN A 119 -5.57 0.28 2.63
N TYR A 120 -6.46 -0.26 1.80
CA TYR A 120 -6.10 -1.35 0.87
C TYR A 120 -5.48 -2.60 1.54
N ASN A 121 -6.05 -3.05 2.67
CA ASN A 121 -5.61 -4.22 3.43
C ASN A 121 -4.23 -4.09 4.11
N MET A 122 -3.80 -2.86 4.39
CA MET A 122 -2.51 -2.57 5.02
C MET A 122 -2.67 -1.90 6.39
N LEU A 123 -1.78 -2.25 7.32
CA LEU A 123 -1.70 -1.69 8.67
C LEU A 123 -0.29 -1.24 8.96
N MET A 124 -0.13 0.05 9.27
CA MET A 124 1.16 0.67 9.56
C MET A 124 1.74 0.13 10.88
N LEU A 125 3.03 -0.16 10.95
CA LEU A 125 3.64 -0.80 12.12
C LEU A 125 4.10 0.19 13.19
N ASN A 126 4.52 1.39 12.78
CA ASN A 126 5.16 2.39 13.63
C ASN A 126 4.20 3.49 14.14
N LYS A 127 2.90 3.22 14.23
CA LYS A 127 1.92 4.20 14.73
C LYS A 127 1.88 4.23 16.26
N SER A 128 1.98 5.42 16.86
CA SER A 128 1.93 5.56 18.32
C SER A 128 0.55 5.21 18.88
N LYS A 129 0.49 4.47 20.00
CA LYS A 129 -0.76 4.13 20.70
C LYS A 129 -1.60 5.35 21.07
N SER A 130 -0.95 6.49 21.35
CA SER A 130 -1.63 7.74 21.69
C SER A 130 -2.34 8.40 20.49
N GLU A 131 -1.93 8.05 19.27
CA GLU A 131 -2.44 8.60 18.01
C GLU A 131 -3.50 7.68 17.38
N MET A 132 -3.82 6.56 18.03
CA MET A 132 -4.76 5.57 17.56
C MET A 132 -6.15 5.79 18.16
N THR A 133 -7.15 5.72 17.29
CA THR A 133 -8.54 5.54 17.70
C THR A 133 -8.73 4.18 18.36
N ASP A 134 -9.75 4.04 19.21
CA ASP A 134 -9.99 2.77 19.91
C ASP A 134 -10.30 1.62 18.96
N ASP A 135 -10.92 1.90 17.82
CA ASP A 135 -11.13 0.88 16.79
C ASP A 135 -9.83 0.46 16.11
N GLU A 136 -8.89 1.39 15.86
CA GLU A 136 -7.57 1.00 15.36
C GLU A 136 -6.86 0.10 16.37
N LYS A 137 -6.90 0.45 17.67
CA LYS A 137 -6.33 -0.40 18.72
C LYS A 137 -6.93 -1.81 18.71
N LYS A 138 -8.25 -1.95 18.52
CA LYS A 138 -8.92 -3.25 18.39
C LYS A 138 -8.44 -4.01 17.16
N VAL A 139 -8.29 -3.35 16.02
CA VAL A 139 -7.78 -3.98 14.79
C VAL A 139 -6.33 -4.44 14.97
N TYR A 140 -5.47 -3.63 15.60
CA TYR A 140 -4.09 -4.03 15.89
C TYR A 140 -4.04 -5.24 16.82
N SER A 141 -4.79 -5.22 17.93
CA SER A 141 -4.86 -6.33 18.88
C SER A 141 -5.39 -7.62 18.24
N LYS A 142 -6.44 -7.53 17.42
CA LYS A 142 -6.99 -8.69 16.71
C LYS A 142 -6.01 -9.24 15.67
N THR A 143 -5.37 -8.37 14.90
CA THR A 143 -4.45 -8.77 13.83
C THR A 143 -3.17 -9.37 14.41
N SER A 144 -2.59 -8.74 15.44
CA SER A 144 -1.42 -9.29 16.15
C SER A 144 -1.76 -10.64 16.78
N GLY A 145 -2.91 -10.77 17.46
CA GLY A 145 -3.38 -12.03 18.03
C GLY A 145 -3.56 -13.14 16.98
N THR A 146 -4.06 -12.80 15.79
CA THR A 146 -4.21 -13.74 14.67
C THR A 146 -2.85 -14.23 14.18
N ILE A 147 -1.89 -13.33 13.99
CA ILE A 147 -0.52 -13.67 13.54
C ILE A 147 0.20 -14.49 14.61
N ARG A 148 0.13 -14.10 15.89
CA ARG A 148 0.71 -14.85 17.03
C ARG A 148 0.19 -16.29 17.12
N SER A 149 -1.05 -16.53 16.68
CA SER A 149 -1.64 -17.87 16.67
C SER A 149 -1.19 -18.71 15.48
N ALA A 150 -0.63 -18.09 14.43
CA ALA A 150 -0.25 -18.74 13.18
C ALA A 150 1.27 -18.96 13.02
N ILE A 151 2.10 -18.17 13.70
CA ILE A 151 3.56 -18.27 13.64
C ILE A 151 4.19 -17.88 14.98
N SER A 152 5.27 -18.55 15.36
CA SER A 152 6.02 -18.24 16.57
C SER A 152 6.89 -16.96 16.41
N ALA A 153 7.22 -16.31 17.52
CA ALA A 153 8.12 -15.16 17.52
C ALA A 153 9.51 -15.50 16.94
N GLU A 154 10.04 -16.67 17.32
CA GLU A 154 11.34 -17.17 16.84
C GLU A 154 11.34 -17.36 15.32
N ASP A 155 10.29 -17.95 14.75
CA ASP A 155 10.18 -18.16 13.31
C ASP A 155 10.04 -16.83 12.54
N VAL A 156 9.33 -15.86 13.11
CA VAL A 156 9.27 -14.51 12.55
C VAL A 156 10.67 -13.88 12.51
N GLU A 157 11.37 -13.82 13.64
CA GLU A 157 12.70 -13.22 13.73
C GLU A 157 13.70 -13.92 12.79
N LYS A 158 13.63 -15.25 12.70
CA LYS A 158 14.44 -16.04 11.77
C LYS A 158 14.17 -15.67 10.31
N ARG A 159 12.92 -15.45 9.91
CA ARG A 159 12.56 -14.98 8.56
C ARG A 159 13.15 -13.61 8.26
N PHE A 160 12.99 -12.66 9.16
CA PHE A 160 13.57 -11.32 9.01
C PHE A 160 15.10 -11.37 8.92
N SER A 161 15.73 -12.11 9.82
CA SER A 161 17.18 -12.29 9.86
C SER A 161 17.72 -12.93 8.58
N ALA A 162 17.05 -13.97 8.05
CA ALA A 162 17.43 -14.61 6.79
C ALA A 162 17.44 -13.63 5.61
N CYS A 163 16.50 -12.68 5.58
CA CYS A 163 16.44 -11.62 4.58
C CYS A 163 17.39 -10.44 4.86
N GLY A 164 18.07 -10.39 6.01
CA GLY A 164 18.85 -9.24 6.45
C GLY A 164 17.98 -8.03 6.81
N TYR A 165 16.72 -8.24 7.18
CA TYR A 165 15.77 -7.20 7.55
C TYR A 165 15.73 -7.04 9.08
N SER A 166 15.43 -5.83 9.56
CA SER A 166 15.14 -5.61 10.99
C SER A 166 13.71 -6.05 11.30
N SER A 167 13.53 -6.84 12.37
CA SER A 167 12.23 -7.27 12.86
C SER A 167 11.63 -6.31 13.90
N GLU A 168 12.34 -5.27 14.34
CA GLU A 168 12.01 -4.47 15.53
C GLU A 168 10.57 -3.91 15.51
N SER A 169 10.23 -3.16 14.46
CA SER A 169 8.89 -2.57 14.29
C SER A 169 7.80 -3.64 14.18
N PHE A 170 8.11 -4.75 13.49
CA PHE A 170 7.18 -5.88 13.39
C PHE A 170 6.95 -6.53 14.76
N MET A 171 8.00 -6.75 15.55
CA MET A 171 7.91 -7.39 16.86
C MET A 171 7.19 -6.50 17.89
N ALA A 172 7.31 -5.18 17.79
CA ALA A 172 6.51 -4.25 18.57
C ALA A 172 5.00 -4.44 18.31
N PHE A 173 4.61 -4.58 17.03
CA PHE A 173 3.25 -4.92 16.65
C PHE A 173 2.84 -6.35 17.04
N TYR A 174 3.72 -7.33 16.84
CA TYR A 174 3.48 -8.73 17.16
C TYR A 174 3.14 -8.90 18.64
N ASN A 175 3.76 -8.12 19.52
CA ASN A 175 3.52 -8.09 20.95
C ASN A 175 2.38 -7.14 21.38
N TYR A 176 1.68 -6.51 20.43
CA TYR A 176 0.56 -5.63 20.73
C TYR A 176 -0.58 -6.41 21.38
N SER A 177 -1.04 -5.94 22.55
CA SER A 177 -2.22 -6.42 23.28
C SER A 177 -3.26 -5.32 23.41
#